data_AF-A0A497M138-F1
#
_entry.id   AF-A0A497M138-F1
#
_cell.length_a   1.000
_cell.length_b   1.000
_cell.length_c   1.000
_cell.angle_alpha   90.00
_cell.angle_beta   90.00
_cell.angle_gamma   90.00
#
_symmetry.space_group_name_H-M   'P 1'
#
loop_
_entity.id
_entity.type
_entity.pdbx_description
1 polymer ?
#
loop_
_entity_poly.entity_id
_entity_poly.type
_entity_poly.pdbx_seq_one_letter_code
_entity_poly.pdbx_strand_id
1 'polypeptide(L)'
;MIFQIIDKIRNKIALKKLMKTNKTGKFNNKNWKLTYDVLGIINTKPIRCIFCGTEMVIRHSRLHTSPELNHQNPHIDLAFKCPNCDWFTVFGIPVPKDYWLHILQLRKKMGIGLIYAPVESWTKSDQEIIKERLQALGYW
;
A
#
# COMPACT_ATOMS: atom_id res chain seq x y z
N MET A 1 19.70 11.47 2.37
CA MET A 1 19.06 12.76 2.73
C MET A 1 18.52 13.52 1.51
N ILE A 2 19.29 13.65 0.42
CA ILE A 2 18.87 14.35 -0.82
C ILE A 2 17.65 13.70 -1.50
N PHE A 3 17.60 12.36 -1.58
CA PHE A 3 16.48 11.62 -2.18
C PHE A 3 15.11 11.89 -1.53
N GLN A 4 15.05 11.96 -0.20
CA GLN A 4 13.81 12.24 0.53
C GLN A 4 13.27 13.65 0.26
N ILE A 5 14.16 14.64 0.06
CA ILE A 5 13.79 16.01 -0.26
C ILE A 5 13.23 16.10 -1.69
N ILE A 6 13.89 15.43 -2.64
CA ILE A 6 13.45 15.37 -4.05
C ILE A 6 12.07 14.72 -4.15
N ASP A 7 11.83 13.61 -3.43
CA ASP A 7 10.52 12.96 -3.39
C ASP A 7 9.44 13.86 -2.81
N LYS A 8 9.75 14.61 -1.74
CA LYS A 8 8.80 15.54 -1.12
C LYS A 8 8.40 16.66 -2.07
N ILE A 9 9.34 17.19 -2.86
CA ILE A 9 9.10 18.22 -3.87
C ILE A 9 8.27 17.66 -5.04
N ARG A 10 8.67 16.51 -5.59
CA ARG A 10 7.94 15.83 -6.67
C ARG A 10 6.49 15.54 -6.28
N ASN A 11 6.26 15.06 -5.07
CA ASN A 11 4.92 14.79 -4.53
C ASN A 11 4.08 16.07 -4.42
N LYS A 12 4.67 17.20 -4.00
CA LYS A 12 3.97 18.49 -3.89
C LYS A 12 3.55 19.04 -5.27
N ILE A 13 4.37 18.84 -6.30
CA ILE A 13 4.06 19.22 -7.69
C ILE A 13 2.97 18.32 -8.27
N ALA A 14 3.08 17.01 -8.06
CA ALA A 14 2.08 16.02 -8.47
C ALA A 14 0.69 16.35 -7.90
N LEU A 15 0.63 16.66 -6.60
CA LEU A 15 -0.58 17.07 -5.89
C LEU A 15 -1.25 18.29 -6.52
N LYS A 16 -0.48 19.35 -6.82
CA LYS A 16 -1.00 20.55 -7.47
C LYS A 16 -1.56 20.26 -8.86
N LYS A 17 -0.92 19.40 -9.65
CA LYS A 17 -1.41 18.99 -10.98
C LYS A 17 -2.67 18.14 -10.88
N LEU A 18 -2.69 17.18 -9.95
CA LEU A 18 -3.83 16.32 -9.68
C LEU A 18 -5.04 17.19 -9.33
N MET A 19 -4.91 18.14 -8.39
CA MET A 19 -6.02 19.01 -7.96
C MET A 19 -6.63 19.86 -9.09
N LYS A 20 -5.89 20.19 -10.15
CA LYS A 20 -6.39 21.01 -11.28
C LYS A 20 -7.31 20.28 -12.28
N THR A 21 -7.38 18.95 -12.27
CA THR A 21 -8.17 18.19 -13.27
C THR A 21 -9.60 17.85 -12.78
N ASN A 22 -10.65 18.12 -13.57
CA ASN A 22 -12.05 17.88 -13.17
C ASN A 22 -12.60 16.48 -13.54
N LYS A 23 -11.74 15.50 -13.86
CA LYS A 23 -12.18 14.15 -14.25
C LYS A 23 -12.50 13.30 -13.02
N THR A 24 -13.77 13.05 -12.79
CA THR A 24 -14.26 12.09 -11.78
C THR A 24 -14.45 10.73 -12.45
N GLY A 25 -13.54 9.79 -12.18
CA GLY A 25 -13.65 8.42 -12.66
C GLY A 25 -14.67 7.63 -11.82
N LYS A 26 -15.42 6.72 -12.44
CA LYS A 26 -16.20 5.71 -11.69
C LYS A 26 -15.28 4.54 -11.33
N PHE A 27 -15.26 4.15 -10.07
CA PHE A 27 -14.56 2.94 -9.65
C PHE A 27 -15.41 1.72 -10.01
N ASN A 28 -14.93 0.89 -10.95
CA ASN A 28 -15.58 -0.36 -11.32
C ASN A 28 -14.54 -1.48 -11.27
N ASN A 29 -14.51 -2.24 -10.17
CA ASN A 29 -13.59 -3.35 -10.00
C ASN A 29 -14.27 -4.50 -9.26
N LYS A 30 -14.15 -5.73 -9.77
CA LYS A 30 -14.75 -6.94 -9.18
C LYS A 30 -13.90 -7.53 -8.03
N ASN A 31 -12.60 -7.27 -8.03
CA ASN A 31 -11.64 -7.88 -7.11
C ASN A 31 -11.29 -6.96 -5.93
N TRP A 32 -11.67 -5.69 -6.01
CA TRP A 32 -11.26 -4.67 -5.04
C TRP A 32 -12.44 -3.81 -4.61
N LYS A 33 -12.44 -3.41 -3.34
CA LYS A 33 -13.47 -2.55 -2.74
C LYS A 33 -12.79 -1.38 -2.04
N LEU A 34 -13.29 -0.18 -2.32
CA LEU A 34 -12.86 1.05 -1.64
C LEU A 34 -13.19 0.98 -0.15
N THR A 35 -12.23 1.32 0.70
CA THR A 35 -12.42 1.47 2.15
C THR A 35 -12.22 2.93 2.54
N TYR A 36 -13.20 3.56 3.19
CA TYR A 36 -13.10 4.97 3.56
C TYR A 36 -12.26 5.17 4.85
N ASP A 37 -11.20 4.38 4.99
CA ASP A 37 -10.27 4.35 6.10
C ASP A 37 -8.83 4.64 5.62
N VAL A 38 -7.85 4.53 6.50
CA VAL A 38 -6.45 4.80 6.16
C VAL A 38 -5.85 3.79 5.18
N LEU A 39 -6.39 2.57 5.10
CA LEU A 39 -5.91 1.54 4.19
C LEU A 39 -6.32 1.88 2.75
N GLY A 40 -7.54 2.38 2.57
CA GLY A 40 -8.08 2.89 1.32
C GLY A 40 -8.62 1.84 0.36
N ILE A 41 -8.12 0.61 0.35
CA ILE A 41 -8.70 -0.42 -0.52
C ILE A 41 -8.46 -1.81 0.06
N ILE A 42 -9.39 -2.72 -0.17
CA ILE A 42 -9.28 -4.12 0.21
C ILE A 42 -9.62 -5.03 -0.96
N ASN A 43 -9.00 -6.19 -0.99
CA ASN A 43 -9.37 -7.29 -1.87
C ASN A 43 -10.69 -7.92 -1.41
N THR A 44 -11.53 -8.31 -2.36
CA THR A 44 -12.80 -9.03 -2.07
C THR A 44 -12.61 -10.51 -1.82
N LYS A 45 -11.47 -11.08 -2.25
CA LYS A 45 -11.10 -12.48 -2.08
C LYS A 45 -9.68 -12.58 -1.53
N PRO A 46 -9.37 -13.54 -0.64
CA PRO A 46 -8.02 -13.77 -0.15
C PRO A 46 -6.99 -13.89 -1.27
N ILE A 47 -5.86 -13.21 -1.12
CA ILE A 47 -4.73 -13.33 -2.06
C ILE A 47 -3.86 -14.48 -1.58
N ARG A 48 -3.59 -15.45 -2.45
CA ARG A 48 -2.76 -16.62 -2.14
C ARG A 48 -1.39 -16.53 -2.81
N CYS A 49 -0.38 -17.03 -2.11
CA CYS A 49 0.96 -17.16 -2.64
C CYS A 49 0.98 -18.17 -3.79
N ILE A 50 1.59 -17.78 -4.93
CA ILE A 50 1.70 -18.63 -6.11
C ILE A 50 2.63 -19.84 -5.92
N PHE A 51 3.53 -19.78 -4.93
CA PHE A 51 4.52 -20.83 -4.69
C PHE A 51 4.06 -21.88 -3.68
N CYS A 52 3.45 -21.46 -2.57
CA CYS A 52 3.09 -22.36 -1.46
C CYS A 52 1.60 -22.35 -1.11
N GLY A 53 0.77 -21.55 -1.80
CA GLY A 53 -0.68 -21.50 -1.58
C GLY A 53 -1.13 -20.80 -0.30
N THR A 54 -0.20 -20.41 0.60
CA THR A 54 -0.48 -19.69 1.85
C THR A 54 -1.15 -18.35 1.55
N GLU A 55 -2.15 -17.98 2.36
CA GLU A 55 -2.77 -16.66 2.31
C GLU A 55 -1.75 -15.56 2.62
N MET A 56 -1.70 -14.54 1.76
CA MET A 56 -0.75 -13.45 1.88
C MET A 56 -1.33 -12.33 2.74
N VAL A 57 -0.45 -11.68 3.51
CA VAL A 57 -0.83 -10.58 4.40
C VAL A 57 -0.44 -9.24 3.79
N ILE A 58 -1.26 -8.21 4.04
CA ILE A 58 -0.95 -6.84 3.61
C ILE A 58 0.24 -6.33 4.42
N ARG A 59 1.26 -5.81 3.72
CA ARG A 59 2.43 -5.16 4.33
C ARG A 59 2.31 -3.65 4.35
N HIS A 60 1.79 -3.07 3.27
CA HIS A 60 1.53 -1.64 3.22
C HIS A 60 0.57 -1.28 2.10
N SER A 61 -0.05 -0.11 2.26
CA SER A 61 -0.84 0.60 1.27
C SER A 61 -0.15 1.93 0.95
N ARG A 62 0.15 2.18 -0.32
CA ARG A 62 0.83 3.40 -0.78
C ARG A 62 -0.06 4.18 -1.73
N LEU A 63 -0.21 5.48 -1.48
CA LEU A 63 -0.80 6.41 -2.43
C LEU A 63 0.23 6.79 -3.48
N HIS A 64 -0.11 6.58 -4.75
CA HIS A 64 0.81 6.82 -5.86
C HIS A 64 0.10 7.51 -7.03
N THR A 65 0.88 8.23 -7.82
CA THR A 65 0.48 8.89 -9.07
C THR A 65 1.57 8.62 -10.09
N SER A 66 1.24 8.12 -11.29
CA SER A 66 2.25 7.86 -12.32
C SER A 66 2.73 9.17 -12.96
N PRO A 67 4.03 9.53 -12.84
CA PRO A 67 4.59 10.70 -13.53
C PRO A 67 4.44 10.60 -15.05
N GLU A 68 4.56 9.39 -15.60
CA GLU A 68 4.51 9.07 -17.03
C GLU A 68 3.13 9.37 -17.63
N LEU A 69 2.09 9.37 -16.79
CA LEU A 69 0.71 9.69 -17.18
C LEU A 69 0.30 11.09 -16.71
N ASN A 70 1.26 12.01 -16.59
CA ASN A 70 1.03 13.39 -16.14
C ASN A 70 0.31 13.49 -14.78
N HIS A 71 0.48 12.48 -13.91
CA HIS A 71 -0.25 12.35 -12.65
C HIS A 71 -1.78 12.27 -12.81
N GLN A 72 -2.29 11.96 -14.00
CA GLN A 72 -3.73 11.85 -14.25
C GLN A 72 -4.31 10.49 -13.83
N ASN A 73 -3.46 9.54 -13.44
CA ASN A 73 -3.85 8.20 -13.04
C ASN A 73 -3.48 7.93 -11.56
N PRO A 74 -4.26 8.47 -10.61
CA PRO A 74 -4.08 8.16 -9.20
C PRO A 74 -4.43 6.69 -8.94
N HIS A 75 -3.56 6.03 -8.19
CA HIS A 75 -3.74 4.64 -7.80
C HIS A 75 -3.30 4.42 -6.36
N ILE A 76 -3.80 3.34 -5.78
CA ILE A 76 -3.40 2.84 -4.47
C ILE A 76 -2.67 1.53 -4.70
N ASP A 77 -1.40 1.48 -4.31
CA ASP A 77 -0.57 0.29 -4.34
C ASP A 77 -0.79 -0.50 -3.04
N LEU A 78 -1.24 -1.74 -3.14
CA LEU A 78 -1.27 -2.68 -2.01
C LEU A 78 -0.17 -3.72 -2.15
N ALA A 79 0.74 -3.72 -1.18
CA ALA A 79 1.79 -4.70 -1.06
C ALA A 79 1.36 -5.86 -0.18
N PHE A 80 1.58 -7.08 -0.66
CA PHE A 80 1.32 -8.32 0.04
C PHE A 80 2.62 -9.11 0.21
N LYS A 81 2.77 -9.77 1.36
CA LYS A 81 3.87 -10.71 1.62
C LYS A 81 3.32 -12.05 2.07
N CYS A 82 3.89 -13.12 1.57
CA CYS A 82 3.63 -14.46 2.05
C CYS A 82 4.35 -14.65 3.40
N PRO A 83 3.66 -15.02 4.48
CA PRO A 83 4.31 -15.26 5.77
C PRO A 83 5.16 -16.55 5.79
N ASN A 84 4.95 -17.46 4.83
CA ASN A 84 5.63 -18.76 4.79
C ASN A 84 6.96 -18.73 4.00
N CYS A 85 6.92 -18.20 2.77
CA CYS A 85 8.08 -18.20 1.85
C CYS A 85 8.62 -16.81 1.52
N ASP A 86 8.14 -15.78 2.22
CA ASP A 86 8.52 -14.37 2.03
C ASP A 86 8.28 -13.78 0.64
N TRP A 87 7.61 -14.50 -0.27
CA TRP A 87 7.22 -13.98 -1.57
C TRP A 87 6.45 -12.65 -1.43
N PHE A 88 6.82 -11.66 -2.24
CA PHE A 88 6.29 -10.32 -2.16
C PHE A 88 5.69 -9.89 -3.51
N THR A 89 4.51 -9.27 -3.46
CA THR A 89 3.84 -8.75 -4.67
C THR A 89 3.15 -7.43 -4.37
N VAL A 90 3.01 -6.58 -5.38
CA VAL A 90 2.33 -5.29 -5.29
C VAL A 90 1.27 -5.20 -6.38
N PHE A 91 0.07 -4.79 -6.00
CA PHE A 91 -1.01 -4.49 -6.94
C PHE A 91 -1.24 -2.99 -6.95
N GLY A 92 -1.14 -2.35 -8.11
CA GLY A 92 -1.53 -0.94 -8.30
C GLY A 92 -2.97 -0.86 -8.79
N ILE A 93 -3.88 -0.37 -7.95
CA ILE A 93 -5.31 -0.28 -8.28
C ILE A 93 -5.65 1.18 -8.63
N PRO A 94 -6.06 1.47 -9.88
CA PRO A 94 -6.57 2.79 -10.24
C PRO A 94 -7.81 3.15 -9.43
N VAL A 95 -7.83 4.37 -8.88
CA VAL A 95 -8.95 4.88 -8.10
C VAL A 95 -9.39 6.26 -8.60
N PRO A 96 -10.64 6.67 -8.34
CA PRO A 96 -11.07 8.02 -8.64
C PRO A 96 -10.20 9.06 -7.92
N LYS A 97 -9.95 10.18 -8.60
CA LYS A 97 -9.14 11.28 -8.06
C LYS A 97 -9.65 11.78 -6.70
N ASP A 98 -10.95 12.03 -6.58
CA ASP A 98 -11.55 12.57 -5.36
C ASP A 98 -11.40 11.61 -4.19
N TYR A 99 -11.53 10.32 -4.48
CA TYR A 99 -11.32 9.26 -3.51
C TYR A 99 -9.86 9.20 -3.06
N TRP A 100 -8.91 9.25 -3.99
CA TRP A 100 -7.48 9.30 -3.66
C TRP A 100 -7.14 10.50 -2.76
N LEU A 101 -7.69 11.69 -3.07
CA LEU A 101 -7.51 12.90 -2.26
C LEU A 101 -8.13 12.75 -0.87
N HIS A 102 -9.28 12.11 -0.76
CA HIS A 102 -9.93 11.80 0.51
C HIS A 102 -9.01 10.93 1.40
N ILE A 103 -8.46 9.84 0.88
CA ILE A 103 -7.53 8.96 1.63
C ILE A 103 -6.27 9.73 2.04
N LEU A 104 -5.71 10.56 1.15
CA LEU A 104 -4.56 11.40 1.49
C LEU A 104 -4.87 12.34 2.66
N GLN A 105 -6.04 12.96 2.66
CA GLN A 105 -6.44 13.88 3.73
C GLN A 105 -6.66 13.15 5.05
N LEU A 106 -7.26 11.96 5.02
CA LEU A 106 -7.39 11.09 6.19
C LEU A 106 -6.02 10.75 6.77
N ARG A 107 -5.08 10.26 5.95
CA ARG A 107 -3.71 9.93 6.38
C ARG A 107 -3.01 11.13 6.99
N LYS A 108 -3.06 12.30 6.34
CA LYS A 108 -2.45 13.54 6.86
C LYS A 108 -3.00 13.93 8.23
N LYS A 109 -4.31 13.82 8.45
CA LYS A 109 -4.94 14.12 9.76
C LYS A 109 -4.40 13.22 10.88
N MET A 110 -3.99 11.99 10.54
CA MET A 110 -3.41 11.03 11.47
C MET A 110 -1.87 11.08 11.53
N GLY A 111 -1.23 12.06 10.88
CA GLY A 111 0.23 12.13 10.78
C GLY A 111 0.86 11.06 9.89
N ILE A 112 0.05 10.32 9.12
CA ILE A 112 0.48 9.28 8.19
C ILE A 112 0.83 9.93 6.84
N GLY A 113 1.96 9.50 6.25
CA GLY A 113 2.40 9.96 4.94
C GLY A 113 1.66 9.30 3.77
N LEU A 114 2.35 9.16 2.64
CA LEU A 114 1.83 8.46 1.47
C LEU A 114 1.78 6.94 1.66
N ILE A 115 2.52 6.41 2.63
CA ILE A 115 2.62 4.97 2.91
C ILE A 115 1.97 4.73 4.27
N TYR A 116 1.05 3.78 4.31
CA TYR A 116 0.43 3.25 5.51
C TYR A 116 0.83 1.78 5.62
N ALA A 117 1.55 1.41 6.68
CA ALA A 117 1.78 0.02 7.03
C ALA A 117 0.74 -0.37 8.09
N PRO A 118 -0.19 -1.30 7.82
CA PRO A 118 -1.01 -1.86 8.89
C PRO A 118 -0.07 -2.47 9.93
N VAL A 119 -0.40 -2.28 11.21
CA VAL A 119 0.41 -2.82 12.31
C VAL A 119 0.51 -4.33 12.11
N GLU A 120 1.73 -4.83 11.93
CA GLU A 120 2.00 -6.25 11.95
C GLU A 120 1.78 -6.75 13.37
N SER A 121 0.62 -7.33 13.64
CA SER A 121 0.47 -8.20 14.81
C SER A 121 1.20 -9.50 14.50
N TRP A 122 2.54 -9.48 14.59
CA TRP A 122 3.30 -10.72 14.73
C TRP A 122 2.72 -11.44 15.94
N THR A 123 2.15 -12.61 15.72
CA THR A 123 1.62 -13.41 16.80
C THR A 123 2.77 -13.86 17.69
N LYS A 124 2.52 -14.17 18.97
CA LYS A 124 3.56 -14.73 19.85
C LYS A 124 4.21 -15.98 19.23
N SER A 125 3.40 -16.80 18.57
CA SER A 125 3.87 -17.96 17.80
C SER A 125 4.83 -17.59 16.66
N ASP A 126 4.62 -16.48 15.95
CA ASP A 126 5.55 -16.05 14.91
C ASP A 126 6.90 -15.64 15.51
N GLN A 127 6.90 -15.00 16.67
CA GLN A 127 8.12 -14.61 17.37
C GLN A 127 8.93 -15.83 17.85
N GLU A 128 8.24 -16.87 18.33
CA GLU A 128 8.85 -18.13 18.73
C GLU A 128 9.50 -18.85 17.54
N ILE A 129 8.81 -18.96 16.41
CA ILE A 129 9.36 -19.55 15.17
C ILE A 129 10.57 -18.75 14.66
N ILE A 130 10.49 -17.42 14.68
CA ILE A 130 11.61 -16.55 14.29
C ILE A 130 12.79 -16.79 15.22
N LYS A 131 12.56 -16.87 16.54
CA LYS A 131 13.60 -17.14 17.52
C LYS A 131 14.25 -18.50 17.28
N GLU A 132 13.49 -19.57 17.09
CA GLU A 132 14.03 -20.90 16.78
C GLU A 132 14.91 -20.89 15.52
N ARG A 133 14.46 -20.22 14.47
CA ARG A 133 15.23 -20.08 13.22
C ARG A 133 16.52 -19.29 13.43
N LEU A 134 16.47 -18.20 14.20
CA LEU A 134 17.66 -17.39 14.50
C LEU A 134 18.66 -18.14 15.39
N GLN A 135 18.19 -18.89 16.38
CA GLN A 135 19.02 -19.75 17.22
C GLN A 135 19.72 -20.84 16.39
N ALA A 136 19.01 -21.49 15.46
CA ALA A 136 19.59 -22.49 14.57
C ALA A 136 20.69 -21.92 13.65
N LEU A 137 20.64 -20.61 13.36
CA LEU A 137 21.65 -19.90 12.58
C LEU A 137 22.73 -19.22 13.45
N GLY A 138 22.65 -19.33 14.78
CA GLY A 138 23.61 -18.73 15.72
C GLY A 138 23.46 -17.21 15.93
N TYR A 139 22.34 -16.62 15.53
CA TYR A 139 22.06 -15.18 15.67
C TYR A 139 21.31 -14.81 16.96
N TRP A 140 20.93 -15.80 17.80
CA TRP A 140 20.17 -15.61 19.03
C TRP A 140 20.60 -16.59 20.11
#